data_AF-A0A971Z3J4-F1
#
_entry.id   AF-A0A971Z3J4-F1
#
_cell.length_a   1.000
_cell.length_b   1.000
_cell.length_c   1.000
_cell.angle_alpha   90.00
_cell.angle_beta   90.00
_cell.angle_gamma   90.00
#
_symmetry.space_group_name_H-M   'P 1'
#
loop_
_entity.id
_entity.type
_entity.pdbx_description
1 polymer ?
#
loop_
_entity_poly.entity_id
_entity_poly.type
_entity_poly.pdbx_seq_one_letter_code
_entity_poly.pdbx_strand_id
1 'polypeptide(L)' 'MPNISLDSLQSSIEEEVRRALAEDVGTGDITAALIPAERQARATIISREP' A
#
# COMPACT_ATOMS: atom_id res chain seq x y z
N MET A 1 21.84 22.48 1.79
CA MET A 1 20.67 21.65 1.41
C MET A 1 20.23 20.90 2.64
N PRO A 2 18.96 20.94 3.05
CA PRO A 2 18.53 20.21 4.23
C PRO A 2 18.68 18.70 3.95
N ASN A 3 19.47 18.01 4.78
CA ASN A 3 19.52 16.56 4.77
C ASN A 3 18.19 16.06 5.33
N ILE A 4 17.39 15.45 4.47
CA ILE A 4 16.18 14.75 4.87
C ILE A 4 16.61 13.53 5.69
N SER A 5 16.24 13.46 6.97
CA SER A 5 16.45 12.27 7.78
C SER A 5 15.30 11.29 7.57
N LEU A 6 15.56 9.99 7.68
CA LEU A 6 14.52 8.97 7.59
C LEU A 6 13.40 9.20 8.62
N ASP A 7 13.76 9.64 9.82
CA ASP A 7 12.81 10.00 10.87
C ASP A 7 11.85 11.12 10.45
N SER A 8 12.34 12.09 9.66
CA SER A 8 11.50 13.19 9.15
C SER A 8 10.57 12.77 8.02
N LEU A 9 10.88 11.67 7.30
CA LEU A 9 10.05 11.15 6.21
C LEU A 9 8.95 10.21 6.69
N GLN A 10 9.12 9.60 7.86
CA GLN A 10 8.20 8.58 8.35
C GLN A 10 6.75 9.07 8.40
N SER A 11 6.52 10.27 8.94
CA SER A 11 5.18 10.85 9.01
C SER A 11 4.60 11.16 7.63
N SER A 12 5.41 11.64 6.69
CA SER A 12 4.98 11.88 5.31
C SER A 12 4.65 10.58 4.59
N ILE A 13 5.44 9.52 4.77
CA ILE A 13 5.16 8.20 4.20
C ILE A 13 3.83 7.68 4.72
N GLU A 14 3.57 7.75 6.03
CA GLU A 14 2.31 7.29 6.61
C GLU A 14 1.10 8.06 6.09
N GLU A 15 1.22 9.38 5.93
CA GLU A 15 0.16 10.22 5.37
C GLU A 15 -0.14 9.87 3.91
N GLU A 16 0.90 9.75 3.10
CA GLU A 16 0.79 9.44 1.68
C GLU A 16 0.22 8.04 1.45
N VAL A 17 0.67 7.05 2.22
CA VAL A 17 0.13 5.68 2.18
C VAL A 17 -1.34 5.66 2.57
N ARG A 18 -1.74 6.40 3.62
CA ARG A 18 -3.14 6.47 4.02
C ARG A 18 -4.01 7.08 2.93
N ARG A 19 -3.53 8.16 2.30
CA ARG A 19 -4.25 8.82 1.21
C ARG A 19 -4.40 7.91 0.00
N ALA A 20 -3.33 7.24 -0.41
CA ALA A 20 -3.35 6.30 -1.52
C ALA A 20 -4.31 5.11 -1.27
N LEU A 21 -4.30 4.55 -0.06
CA LEU A 21 -5.22 3.46 0.31
C LEU A 21 -6.69 3.93 0.33
N ALA A 22 -6.96 5.16 0.81
CA ALA A 22 -8.30 5.71 0.84
C ALA A 22 -8.86 5.97 -0.58
N GLU A 23 -8.00 6.37 -1.52
CA GLU A 23 -8.35 6.57 -2.93
C GLU A 23 -8.71 5.25 -3.62
N ASP A 24 -7.85 4.23 -3.47
CA ASP A 24 -7.98 2.96 -4.21
C ASP A 24 -9.02 2.02 -3.60
N VAL A 25 -9.07 1.92 -2.26
CA VAL A 25 -9.93 0.96 -1.55
C VAL A 25 -11.22 1.59 -1.03
N GLY A 26 -11.19 2.86 -0.61
CA GLY A 26 -12.36 3.55 -0.06
C GLY A 26 -13.06 2.76 1.05
N THR A 27 -14.31 2.34 0.82
CA THR A 27 -15.10 1.53 1.78
C THR A 27 -14.85 0.02 1.68
N GLY A 28 -14.04 -0.44 0.74
CA GLY A 28 -13.65 -1.85 0.56
C GLY A 28 -13.47 -2.26 -0.91
N ASP A 29 -12.85 -3.42 -1.11
CA ASP A 29 -12.68 -4.04 -2.44
C ASP A 29 -13.79 -5.08 -2.70
N ILE A 30 -14.75 -4.72 -3.54
CA ILE A 30 -15.90 -5.56 -3.88
C ILE A 30 -15.52 -6.79 -4.73
N THR A 31 -14.41 -6.74 -5.45
CA THR A 31 -13.95 -7.87 -6.28
C THR A 31 -13.26 -8.90 -5.41
N ALA A 32 -12.49 -8.45 -4.42
CA ALA A 32 -11.91 -9.32 -3.39
C ALA A 32 -12.99 -10.03 -2.55
N ALA A 33 -14.17 -9.42 -2.38
CA ALA A 33 -15.29 -10.02 -1.63
C ALA A 33 -15.85 -11.32 -2.25
N LEU A 34 -15.47 -11.66 -3.49
CA LEU A 34 -15.81 -12.94 -4.13
C LEU A 34 -14.95 -14.12 -3.62
N ILE A 35 -13.88 -13.83 -2.88
CA ILE A 35 -12.96 -14.82 -2.34
C ILE A 35 -13.29 -15.10 -0.86
N PRO A 36 -13.29 -16.37 -0.39
CA PRO A 36 -13.47 -16.68 1.03
C PRO A 36 -12.45 -15.96 1.91
N ALA A 37 -12.90 -15.36 3.02
CA ALA A 37 -12.08 -14.51 3.88
C ALA A 37 -10.88 -15.25 4.51
N GLU A 38 -11.01 -16.56 4.71
CA GLU A 38 -9.98 -17.42 5.31
C GLU A 38 -8.94 -17.91 4.30
N ARG A 39 -9.11 -17.59 3.01
CA ARG A 39 -8.23 -18.09 1.94
C ARG A 39 -6.86 -17.42 2.02
N GLN A 40 -5.84 -18.21 2.33
CA GLN A 40 -4.45 -17.78 2.24
C GLN A 40 -3.93 -17.91 0.81
N ALA A 41 -3.07 -16.98 0.41
CA ALA A 41 -2.41 -16.97 -0.89
C ALA A 41 -0.94 -16.60 -0.75
N ARG A 42 -0.13 -16.96 -1.76
CA ARG A 42 1.27 -16.55 -1.89
C ARG A 42 1.46 -15.86 -3.23
N ALA A 43 2.12 -14.72 -3.21
CA ALA A 43 2.48 -13.97 -4.40
C ALA A 43 3.98 -13.64 -4.38
N THR A 44 4.52 -13.27 -5.54
CA THR A 44 5.90 -12.83 -5.73
C THR A 44 5.89 -11.53 -6.53
N ILE A 45 6.68 -10.54 -6.11
CA ILE A 45 6.87 -9.29 -6.85
C ILE A 45 8.04 -9.45 -7.81
N ILE A 46 7.88 -9.00 -9.05
CA ILE A 46 8.88 -9.12 -10.12
C ILE A 46 9.03 -7.74 -10.78
N SER A 47 10.26 -7.21 -10.85
CA SER A 47 10.53 -6.03 -11.68
C SER A 47 10.54 -6.43 -13.15
N ARG A 48 9.80 -5.70 -13.98
CA ARG A 48 9.72 -5.96 -15.43
C ARG A 48 10.65 -5.08 -16.25
N GLU A 49 11.23 -4.08 -15.62
CA GLU A 49 12.16 -3.13 -16.23
C GLU A 49 13.41 -3.01 -15.33
N PRO A 50 14.60 -2.73 -15.90
CA PRO A 50 15.84 -2.50 -15.15
C PRO A 50 15.79 -1.26 -14.25
#